data_AF-A0A6V8DDP5-F1
#
_entry.id   AF-A0A6V8DDP5-F1
#
_cell.length_a   1.000
_cell.length_b   1.000
_cell.length_c   1.000
_cell.angle_alpha   90.00
_cell.angle_beta   90.00
_cell.angle_gamma   90.00
#
_symmetry.space_group_name_H-M   'P 1'
#
loop_
_entity.id
_entity.type
_entity.pdbx_description
1 polymer ?
#
loop_
_entity_poly.entity_id
_entity_poly.type
_entity_poly.pdbx_seq_one_letter_code
_entity_poly.pdbx_strand_id
1 'polypeptide(L)'
;SHWLEMVKSRLYDEDTTAAWVLHRVVRDTLTAFSPVCPFFTHHITTTVYGTSCVDTRSFPAHVDEALGVGAEEGDAMRMLTTDVMAFNSLVWSTKREQGIALNQPIEGMVLPESLEAFRPVLTVMHRLA
;
A
#
# COMPACT_ATOMS: atom_id res chain seq x y z
N SER A 1 0.30 3.34 6.19
CA SER A 1 -0.20 4.52 5.45
C SER A 1 0.46 4.68 4.09
N HIS A 2 1.77 4.45 3.93
CA HIS A 2 2.53 4.70 2.70
C HIS A 2 1.89 4.23 1.39
N TRP A 3 1.54 2.94 1.27
CA TRP A 3 0.95 2.41 0.02
C TRP A 3 -0.35 3.12 -0.36
N LEU A 4 -1.25 3.38 0.61
CA LEU A 4 -2.51 4.08 0.37
C LEU A 4 -2.29 5.50 -0.16
N GLU A 5 -1.33 6.24 0.39
CA GLU A 5 -0.99 7.57 -0.12
C GLU A 5 -0.43 7.51 -1.54
N MET A 6 0.37 6.48 -1.86
CA MET A 6 0.93 6.28 -3.20
C MET A 6 -0.15 6.01 -4.25
N VAL A 7 -1.18 5.24 -3.91
CA VAL A 7 -2.24 4.89 -4.88
C VAL A 7 -3.45 5.82 -4.83
N LYS A 8 -3.46 6.82 -3.96
CA LYS A 8 -4.63 7.67 -3.70
C LYS A 8 -5.15 8.39 -4.94
N SER A 9 -4.26 8.96 -5.75
CA SER A 9 -4.63 9.59 -7.03
C SER A 9 -5.26 8.57 -7.98
N ARG A 10 -4.64 7.41 -8.14
CA ARG A 10 -5.14 6.32 -8.98
C ARG A 10 -6.55 5.87 -8.58
N LEU A 11 -6.84 5.80 -7.28
CA LEU A 11 -8.17 5.48 -6.77
C LEU A 11 -9.21 6.56 -7.11
N TYR A 12 -8.83 7.85 -7.07
CA TYR A 12 -9.70 8.94 -7.52
C TYR A 12 -9.92 8.94 -9.04
N ASP A 13 -8.94 8.44 -9.80
CA ASP A 13 -9.02 8.26 -11.25
C ASP A 13 -9.71 6.94 -11.66
N GLU A 14 -10.45 6.31 -10.74
CA GLU A 14 -11.21 5.07 -10.96
C GLU A 14 -10.35 3.88 -11.46
N ASP A 15 -9.07 3.84 -11.10
CA ASP A 15 -8.17 2.74 -11.47
C ASP A 15 -8.64 1.43 -10.80
N THR A 16 -9.22 0.55 -11.61
CA THR A 16 -9.77 -0.73 -11.18
C THR A 16 -8.69 -1.68 -10.66
N THR A 17 -7.45 -1.54 -11.11
CA THR A 17 -6.32 -2.35 -10.63
C THR A 17 -5.91 -1.90 -9.22
N ALA A 18 -5.80 -0.60 -8.98
CA ALA A 18 -5.54 -0.07 -7.64
C ALA A 18 -6.67 -0.44 -6.66
N ALA A 19 -7.94 -0.31 -7.10
CA ALA A 19 -9.10 -0.71 -6.32
C ALA A 19 -9.09 -2.21 -6.01
N TRP A 20 -8.78 -3.07 -6.99
CA TRP A 20 -8.68 -4.51 -6.80
C TRP A 20 -7.64 -4.87 -5.74
N VAL A 21 -6.44 -4.27 -5.79
CA VAL A 21 -5.39 -4.51 -4.79
C VAL A 21 -5.84 -4.05 -3.41
N LEU A 22 -6.48 -2.89 -3.29
CA LEU A 22 -7.02 -2.40 -2.02
C LEU A 22 -8.02 -3.39 -1.41
N HIS A 23 -9.01 -3.81 -2.20
CA HIS A 23 -10.02 -4.78 -1.75
C HIS A 23 -9.39 -6.12 -1.37
N ARG A 24 -8.41 -6.60 -2.15
CA ARG A 24 -7.68 -7.84 -1.85
C ARG A 24 -6.97 -7.76 -0.50
N VAL A 25 -6.17 -6.71 -0.27
CA VAL A 25 -5.44 -6.51 0.99
C VAL A 25 -6.40 -6.41 2.18
N VAL A 26 -7.49 -5.64 2.06
CA VAL A 26 -8.49 -5.49 3.13
C VAL A 26 -9.16 -6.83 3.45
N ARG A 27 -9.65 -7.54 2.42
CA ARG A 27 -10.33 -8.83 2.61
C ARG A 27 -9.41 -9.86 3.28
N ASP A 28 -8.17 -9.96 2.81
CA ASP A 28 -7.22 -10.95 3.31
C ASP A 28 -6.79 -10.61 4.74
N THR A 29 -6.55 -9.33 5.04
CA THR A 29 -6.23 -8.88 6.40
C THR A 29 -7.37 -9.19 7.37
N LEU A 30 -8.62 -8.90 7.00
CA LEU A 30 -9.79 -9.19 7.85
C LEU A 30 -10.01 -10.70 8.03
N THR A 31 -9.72 -11.49 6.99
CA THR A 31 -9.79 -12.96 7.08
C THR A 31 -8.73 -13.51 8.04
N ALA A 32 -7.47 -13.04 7.92
CA ALA A 32 -6.40 -13.43 8.83
C ALA A 32 -6.68 -13.00 10.29
N PHE A 33 -7.38 -11.88 10.47
CA PHE A 33 -7.71 -11.33 11.79
C PHE A 33 -9.02 -11.87 12.39
N SER A 34 -9.80 -12.65 11.63
CA SER A 34 -11.10 -13.15 12.07
C SER A 34 -11.05 -14.01 13.34
N PRO A 35 -9.99 -14.80 13.63
CA PRO A 35 -9.89 -15.54 14.89
C PRO A 35 -9.69 -14.64 16.12
N VAL A 36 -9.17 -13.41 15.93
CA VAL A 36 -8.87 -12.45 17.01
C VAL A 36 -10.04 -11.48 17.24
N CYS A 37 -10.66 -10.99 16.16
CA CYS A 37 -11.77 -10.04 16.23
C CYS A 37 -12.95 -10.45 15.32
N PRO A 38 -13.66 -11.55 15.65
CA PRO A 38 -14.65 -12.16 14.76
C PRO A 38 -15.85 -11.26 14.45
N PHE A 39 -16.41 -10.56 15.43
CA PHE A 39 -17.59 -9.71 15.20
C PHE A 39 -17.28 -8.48 14.33
N PHE A 40 -16.11 -7.87 14.55
CA PHE A 40 -15.65 -6.71 13.78
C PHE A 40 -15.37 -7.10 12.32
N THR A 41 -14.60 -8.16 12.13
CA THR A 41 -14.24 -8.66 10.80
C THR A 41 -15.48 -9.19 10.05
N HIS A 42 -16.40 -9.87 10.74
CA HIS A 42 -17.72 -10.25 10.20
C HIS A 42 -18.50 -9.03 9.69
N HIS A 43 -18.68 -8.01 10.54
CA HIS A 43 -19.48 -6.85 10.19
C HIS A 43 -18.94 -6.13 8.95
N ILE A 44 -17.63 -5.88 8.88
CA ILE A 44 -17.02 -5.20 7.74
C ILE A 44 -17.15 -6.05 6.47
N THR A 45 -16.79 -7.33 6.53
CA THR A 45 -16.76 -8.17 5.33
C THR A 45 -18.16 -8.46 4.79
N THR A 46 -19.15 -8.68 5.65
CA THR A 46 -20.56 -8.80 5.23
C THR A 46 -21.07 -7.49 4.62
N THR A 47 -20.71 -6.34 5.18
CA THR A 47 -21.16 -5.03 4.66
C THR A 47 -20.55 -4.71 3.30
N VAL A 48 -19.24 -4.93 3.12
CA VAL A 48 -18.52 -4.54 1.90
C VAL A 48 -18.64 -5.60 0.80
N TYR A 49 -18.63 -6.89 1.16
CA TYR A 49 -18.55 -8.00 0.21
C TYR A 49 -19.78 -8.92 0.20
N GLY A 50 -20.76 -8.71 1.09
CA GLY A 50 -21.94 -9.57 1.21
C GLY A 50 -21.68 -10.93 1.86
N THR A 51 -20.43 -11.24 2.22
CA THR A 51 -20.02 -12.53 2.80
C THR A 51 -19.10 -12.33 4.00
N SER A 52 -19.25 -13.15 5.03
CA SER A 52 -18.42 -13.08 6.22
C SER A 52 -17.10 -13.82 6.06
N CYS A 53 -15.98 -13.19 6.45
CA CYS A 53 -14.69 -13.87 6.52
C CYS A 53 -14.53 -14.83 7.72
N VAL A 54 -15.48 -14.85 8.65
CA VAL A 54 -15.49 -15.81 9.78
C VAL A 54 -15.85 -17.23 9.29
N ASP A 55 -16.53 -17.33 8.14
CA ASP A 55 -16.86 -18.61 7.52
C ASP A 55 -15.69 -19.23 6.75
N THR A 56 -14.63 -18.45 6.51
CA THR A 56 -13.42 -18.94 5.84
C THR A 56 -12.73 -20.01 6.71
N ARG A 57 -12.24 -21.08 6.07
CA ARG A 57 -11.58 -22.21 6.74
C ARG A 57 -10.08 -22.31 6.45
N SER A 58 -9.56 -21.45 5.58
CA SER A 58 -8.15 -21.40 5.19
C SER A 58 -7.59 -20.00 5.36
N PHE A 59 -6.30 -19.91 5.66
CA PHE A 59 -5.58 -18.65 5.61
C PHE A 59 -5.56 -18.10 4.17
N PRO A 60 -5.52 -16.77 3.95
CA PRO A 60 -5.39 -16.21 2.61
C PRO A 60 -4.17 -16.77 1.87
N ALA A 61 -4.39 -17.33 0.69
CA ALA A 61 -3.31 -17.78 -0.19
C ALA A 61 -2.64 -16.59 -0.89
N HIS A 62 -1.39 -16.77 -1.30
CA HIS A 62 -0.71 -15.82 -2.18
C HIS A 62 -1.48 -15.66 -3.50
N VAL A 63 -1.43 -14.46 -4.09
CA VAL A 63 -2.01 -14.21 -5.43
C VAL A 63 -1.16 -14.90 -6.49
N ASP A 64 0.15 -14.92 -6.27
CA ASP A 64 1.14 -15.60 -7.08
C ASP A 64 2.20 -16.18 -6.13
N GLU A 65 2.54 -17.46 -6.30
CA GLU A 65 3.56 -18.14 -5.49
C GLU A 65 4.96 -17.53 -5.70
N ALA A 66 5.23 -16.95 -6.89
CA ALA A 66 6.48 -16.24 -7.16
C ALA A 66 6.65 -14.95 -6.31
N LEU A 67 5.56 -14.44 -5.75
CA LEU A 67 5.55 -13.29 -4.84
C LEU A 67 5.49 -13.73 -3.36
N GLY A 68 5.38 -15.03 -3.10
CA GLY A 68 5.34 -15.63 -1.77
C GLY A 68 6.63 -15.44 -0.98
N VAL A 69 6.60 -15.76 0.32
CA VAL A 69 7.79 -15.68 1.18
C VAL A 69 8.82 -16.73 0.78
N GLY A 70 10.09 -16.34 0.63
CA GLY A 70 11.16 -17.23 0.16
C GLY A 70 11.25 -17.35 -1.37
N ALA A 71 10.38 -16.67 -2.12
CA ALA A 71 10.51 -16.50 -3.57
C ALA A 71 11.36 -15.26 -3.88
N GLU A 72 12.31 -15.39 -4.80
CA GLU A 72 13.31 -14.37 -5.12
C GLU A 72 12.69 -13.01 -5.49
N GLU A 73 11.71 -13.00 -6.38
CA GLU A 73 11.02 -11.77 -6.80
C GLU A 73 10.23 -11.14 -5.64
N GLY A 74 9.46 -11.95 -4.92
CA GLY A 74 8.71 -11.48 -3.75
C GLY A 74 9.61 -10.88 -2.67
N ASP A 75 10.75 -11.52 -2.39
CA ASP A 75 11.71 -11.05 -1.38
C ASP A 75 12.39 -9.75 -1.84
N ALA A 76 12.79 -9.66 -3.11
CA ALA A 76 13.31 -8.44 -3.70
C ALA A 76 12.31 -7.27 -3.57
N MET A 77 11.03 -7.50 -3.88
CA MET A 77 9.99 -6.48 -3.71
C MET A 77 9.79 -6.07 -2.24
N ARG A 78 9.81 -7.03 -1.30
CA ARG A 78 9.69 -6.73 0.13
C ARG A 78 10.84 -5.87 0.64
N MET A 79 12.07 -6.10 0.16
CA MET A 79 13.23 -5.30 0.54
C MET A 79 13.07 -3.82 0.18
N LEU A 80 12.41 -3.49 -0.94
CA LEU A 80 12.16 -2.11 -1.36
C LEU A 80 11.20 -1.36 -0.41
N THR A 81 10.45 -2.06 0.44
CA THR A 81 9.50 -1.43 1.38
C THR A 81 10.22 -0.45 2.32
N THR A 82 11.40 -0.84 2.81
CA THR A 82 12.19 0.00 3.73
C THR A 82 12.65 1.27 3.03
N ASP A 83 13.12 1.16 1.79
CA ASP A 83 13.58 2.29 0.98
C ASP A 83 12.42 3.26 0.69
N VAL A 84 11.26 2.73 0.30
CA VAL A 84 10.04 3.53 0.07
C VAL A 84 9.61 4.26 1.36
N MET A 85 9.63 3.58 2.50
CA MET A 85 9.27 4.19 3.78
C MET A 85 10.26 5.28 4.20
N ALA A 86 11.56 5.05 4.00
CA ALA A 86 12.61 6.01 4.30
C ALA A 86 12.51 7.26 3.42
N PHE A 87 12.36 7.09 2.10
CA PHE A 87 12.19 8.19 1.17
C PHE A 87 10.93 9.01 1.47
N ASN A 88 9.79 8.35 1.71
CA ASN A 88 8.54 9.04 2.06
C ASN A 88 8.69 9.87 3.35
N SER A 89 9.33 9.30 4.37
CA SER A 89 9.55 9.98 5.64
C SER A 89 10.46 11.19 5.47
N LEU A 90 11.53 11.06 4.67
CA LEU A 90 12.45 12.15 4.33
C LEU A 90 11.73 13.30 3.63
N VAL A 91 10.95 13.03 2.58
CA VAL A 91 10.21 14.07 1.86
C VAL A 91 9.25 14.80 2.81
N TRP A 92 8.52 14.06 3.66
CA TRP A 92 7.59 14.67 4.59
C TRP A 92 8.27 15.48 5.69
N SER A 93 9.43 15.05 6.21
CA SER A 93 10.18 15.82 7.19
C SER A 93 10.74 17.09 6.57
N THR A 94 11.32 17.01 5.37
CA THR A 94 11.85 18.17 4.65
C THR A 94 10.76 19.20 4.35
N LYS A 95 9.57 18.77 3.88
CA LYS A 95 8.45 19.69 3.69
C LYS A 95 8.05 20.39 5.00
N ARG A 96 7.96 19.65 6.11
CA ARG A 96 7.62 20.20 7.41
C ARG A 96 8.66 21.22 7.90
N GLU A 97 9.93 20.92 7.74
CA GLU A 97 11.05 21.81 8.12
C GLU A 97 11.05 23.10 7.31
N GLN A 98 10.66 23.04 6.04
CA GLN A 98 10.53 24.20 5.15
C GLN A 98 9.19 24.93 5.27
N GLY A 99 8.27 24.47 6.13
CA GLY A 99 6.93 25.04 6.27
C GLY A 99 6.02 24.80 5.05
N ILE A 100 6.37 23.85 4.19
CA ILE A 100 5.63 23.47 2.98
C ILE A 100 4.53 22.47 3.37
N ALA A 101 3.31 22.69 2.90
CA ALA A 101 2.23 21.73 3.08
C ALA A 101 2.52 20.43 2.31
N LEU A 102 2.14 19.27 2.87
CA LEU A 102 2.48 17.96 2.28
C LEU A 102 1.97 17.79 0.83
N ASN A 103 0.89 18.48 0.48
CA ASN A 103 0.29 18.47 -0.85
C ASN A 103 0.89 19.52 -1.81
N GLN A 104 1.87 20.32 -1.41
CA GLN A 104 2.54 21.29 -2.28
C GLN A 104 3.79 20.68 -2.93
N PRO A 105 4.24 21.18 -4.10
CA PRO A 105 5.47 20.73 -4.74
C PRO A 105 6.72 20.89 -3.86
N ILE A 106 7.72 20.04 -4.11
CA ILE A 106 9.06 20.16 -3.50
C ILE A 106 10.12 19.91 -4.57
N GLU A 107 11.12 20.79 -4.59
CA GLU A 107 12.26 20.74 -5.53
C GLU A 107 13.48 20.09 -4.87
N GLY A 108 14.40 19.59 -5.69
CA GLY A 108 15.72 19.14 -5.23
C GLY A 108 15.75 17.78 -4.52
N MET A 109 14.64 17.05 -4.50
CA MET A 109 14.59 15.69 -3.96
C MET A 109 15.15 14.69 -4.96
N VAL A 110 16.23 14.01 -4.58
CA VAL A 110 16.85 12.95 -5.39
C VAL A 110 16.24 11.61 -5.01
N LEU A 111 15.73 10.89 -6.01
CA LEU A 111 15.20 9.54 -5.83
C LEU A 111 16.37 8.53 -5.76
N PRO A 112 16.38 7.59 -4.80
CA PRO A 112 17.35 6.50 -4.79
C PRO A 112 17.21 5.61 -6.03
N GLU A 113 18.32 5.05 -6.52
CA GLU A 113 18.34 4.17 -7.69
C GLU A 113 17.44 2.93 -7.52
N SER A 114 17.37 2.39 -6.29
CA SER A 114 16.49 1.27 -5.95
C SER A 114 15.00 1.57 -6.16
N LEU A 115 14.61 2.85 -6.14
CA LEU A 115 13.22 3.28 -6.25
C LEU A 115 12.85 3.82 -7.64
N GLU A 116 13.74 3.73 -8.63
CA GLU A 116 13.48 4.23 -9.98
C GLU A 116 12.22 3.64 -10.62
N ALA A 117 11.94 2.35 -10.37
CA ALA A 117 10.71 1.70 -10.83
C ALA A 117 9.44 2.36 -10.26
N PHE A 118 9.52 3.03 -9.12
CA PHE A 118 8.41 3.74 -8.47
C PHE A 118 8.40 5.25 -8.76
N ARG A 119 9.32 5.76 -9.59
CA ARG A 119 9.40 7.19 -9.92
C ARG A 119 8.05 7.78 -10.32
N PRO A 120 7.25 7.18 -11.24
CA PRO A 120 5.98 7.79 -11.66
C PRO A 120 5.03 8.02 -10.49
N VAL A 121 4.88 7.03 -9.61
CA VAL A 121 3.94 7.11 -8.48
C VAL A 121 4.46 8.04 -7.37
N LEU A 122 5.77 8.02 -7.09
CA LEU A 122 6.38 8.88 -6.08
C LEU A 122 6.41 10.35 -6.52
N THR A 123 6.64 10.63 -7.80
CA THR A 123 6.56 11.98 -8.37
C THR A 123 5.15 12.55 -8.22
N VAL A 124 4.11 11.78 -8.54
CA VAL A 124 2.72 12.23 -8.38
C VAL A 124 2.36 12.43 -6.91
N MET A 125 2.68 11.46 -6.05
CA MET A 125 2.34 11.50 -4.63
C MET A 125 2.99 12.71 -3.92
N HIS A 126 4.27 12.95 -4.17
CA HIS A 126 5.03 14.00 -3.50
C HIS A 126 5.06 15.34 -4.25
N ARG A 127 4.54 15.39 -5.49
CA ARG A 127 4.69 16.53 -6.40
C ARG A 127 6.17 16.94 -6.54
N LEU A 128 7.01 15.95 -6.88
CA LEU A 128 8.43 16.19 -7.12
C LEU A 128 8.58 17.04 -8.38
N ALA A 129 9.22 18.20 -8.25
CA ALA A 129 9.48 19.15 -9.32
C ALA A 129 10.95 19.12 -9.74
#